data_AF-A0A5R8YCU2-F1
#
_entry.id   AF-A0A5R8YCU2-F1
#
_cell.length_a   1.000
_cell.length_b   1.000
_cell.length_c   1.000
_cell.angle_alpha   90.00
_cell.angle_beta   90.00
_cell.angle_gamma   90.00
#
_symmetry.space_group_name_H-M   'P 1'
#
loop_
_entity.id
_entity.type
_entity.pdbx_description
1 polymer ?
#
loop_
_entity_poly.entity_id
_entity_poly.type
_entity_poly.pdbx_seq_one_letter_code
_entity_poly.pdbx_strand_id
1 'polypeptide(L)'
;MIAIALYISLGVVGTLLLVLLALPMIWRRAVRLTEKRITAEMPISYGELQAEKDMQRAEQAIELRRLEVLAETRHEEVSNQTLKIDNLNQKLASRDQTITERLAEIEDLQTALANQKQATADTEAKRQATAEELAGARTDIATLEEAKADIEQDFADTKAALQETIDERENHINEQKIELAAQMARIESDKQEINELNAKLTKESDLLAETKGLLAQKSSDYEHLKERQDKQQTKIDALQSELADKDSEIDTLTRRLERALEQSNATVDDSAERLEESEARRAEAEAKIASLSGQLEDQKKVEPDTSASDEQDTIIATLKQEKADLESTLKAAHQIIDRLDRKVKKQADKEAGKDSTRLSDTPLTSGEIALRNQMKSMAAIITEMAARQEGAKSPIPSLLKQADASIEKAAKGPEKDIPKTAPSESEMTASGDDHPATGQSNGKTTGQSDDQKADQAEAKADSSPDASASATSTANIEAATPAQNPWEQVFSLTDRIKQMRKPGEDKKTAP
;
A
#
# COMPACT_ATOMS: atom_id res chain seq x y z
N MET A 1 -27.22 -194.31 79.68
CA MET A 1 -27.30 -192.93 79.17
C MET A 1 -26.43 -192.72 77.93
N ILE A 2 -25.09 -192.67 78.02
CA ILE A 2 -24.19 -192.31 76.90
C ILE A 2 -24.47 -193.07 75.57
N ALA A 3 -24.71 -194.39 75.61
CA ALA A 3 -24.97 -195.17 74.39
C ALA A 3 -26.17 -194.65 73.56
N ILE A 4 -27.23 -194.16 74.21
CA ILE A 4 -28.40 -193.59 73.53
C ILE A 4 -28.03 -192.28 72.83
N ALA A 5 -27.21 -191.44 73.47
CA ALA A 5 -26.72 -190.20 72.87
C ALA A 5 -25.85 -190.44 71.62
N LEU A 6 -25.06 -191.53 71.59
CA LEU A 6 -24.28 -191.92 70.42
C LEU A 6 -25.13 -192.39 69.24
N TYR A 7 -26.21 -193.15 69.48
CA TYR A 7 -27.13 -193.51 68.40
C TYR A 7 -27.92 -192.30 67.87
N ILE A 8 -28.29 -191.36 68.74
CA ILE A 8 -28.94 -190.11 68.34
C ILE A 8 -27.97 -189.24 67.51
N SER A 9 -26.73 -189.04 67.95
CA SER A 9 -25.76 -188.22 67.19
C SER A 9 -25.39 -188.84 65.85
N LEU A 10 -25.22 -190.17 65.78
CA LEU A 10 -24.99 -190.88 64.52
C LEU A 10 -26.19 -190.77 63.57
N GLY A 11 -27.43 -190.83 64.09
CA GLY A 11 -28.66 -190.59 63.32
C GLY A 11 -28.76 -189.16 62.79
N VAL A 12 -28.41 -188.16 63.59
CA VAL A 12 -28.37 -186.74 63.17
C VAL A 12 -27.31 -186.50 62.10
N VAL A 13 -26.10 -187.05 62.25
CA VAL A 13 -25.04 -186.94 61.23
C VAL A 13 -25.42 -187.67 59.94
N GLY A 14 -26.01 -188.88 60.02
CA GLY A 14 -26.46 -189.63 58.85
C GLY A 14 -27.59 -188.93 58.09
N THR A 15 -28.58 -188.36 58.79
CA THR A 15 -29.66 -187.60 58.16
C THR A 15 -29.18 -186.28 57.57
N LEU A 16 -28.29 -185.54 58.26
CA LEU A 16 -27.66 -184.33 57.74
C LEU A 16 -26.87 -184.62 56.44
N LEU A 17 -26.10 -185.71 56.41
CA LEU A 17 -25.32 -186.12 55.24
C LEU A 17 -26.23 -186.51 54.05
N LEU A 18 -27.35 -187.19 54.29
CA LEU A 18 -28.38 -187.46 53.27
C LEU A 18 -29.03 -186.17 52.75
N VAL A 19 -29.30 -185.19 53.62
CA VAL A 19 -29.83 -183.88 53.22
C VAL A 19 -28.82 -183.13 52.33
N LEU A 20 -27.54 -183.08 52.71
CA LEU A 20 -26.49 -182.47 51.88
C LEU A 20 -26.31 -183.19 50.53
N LEU A 21 -26.49 -184.51 50.47
CA LEU A 21 -26.43 -185.27 49.22
C LEU A 21 -27.64 -184.96 48.30
N ALA A 22 -28.84 -184.81 48.88
CA ALA A 22 -30.06 -184.51 48.13
C ALA A 22 -30.14 -183.05 47.65
N LEU A 23 -29.62 -182.10 48.45
CA LEU A 23 -29.71 -180.66 48.20
C LEU A 23 -29.26 -180.22 46.78
N PRO A 24 -28.08 -180.60 46.25
CA PRO A 24 -27.66 -180.21 44.89
C PRO A 24 -28.50 -180.87 43.79
N MET A 25 -29.11 -182.04 44.04
CA MET A 25 -30.00 -182.69 43.07
C MET A 25 -31.38 -182.01 43.03
N ILE A 26 -31.91 -181.61 44.18
CA ILE A 26 -33.15 -180.82 44.28
C ILE A 26 -32.94 -179.45 43.64
N TRP A 27 -31.83 -178.76 43.94
CA TRP A 27 -31.53 -177.44 43.39
C TRP A 27 -31.39 -177.46 41.85
N ARG A 28 -30.68 -178.45 41.29
CA ARG A 28 -30.61 -178.67 39.82
C ARG A 28 -31.98 -178.88 39.17
N ARG A 29 -32.96 -179.47 39.88
CA ARG A 29 -34.32 -179.67 39.37
C ARG A 29 -35.17 -178.40 39.51
N ALA A 30 -34.98 -177.65 40.59
CA ALA A 30 -35.61 -176.34 40.78
C ALA A 30 -35.17 -175.34 39.69
N VAL A 31 -33.86 -175.21 39.45
CA VAL A 31 -33.31 -174.27 38.44
C VAL A 31 -33.89 -174.54 37.04
N ARG A 32 -33.96 -175.80 36.58
CA ARG A 32 -34.57 -176.12 35.27
C ARG A 32 -36.07 -175.81 35.20
N LEU A 33 -36.79 -175.84 36.32
CA LEU A 33 -38.21 -175.53 36.38
C LEU A 33 -38.43 -174.00 36.40
N THR A 34 -37.61 -173.25 37.13
CA THR A 34 -37.64 -171.77 37.09
C THR A 34 -37.18 -171.24 35.74
N GLU A 35 -36.13 -171.81 35.15
CA GLU A 35 -35.63 -171.48 33.80
C GLU A 35 -36.72 -171.68 32.75
N LYS A 36 -37.29 -172.90 32.65
CA LYS A 36 -38.40 -173.17 31.72
C LYS A 36 -39.64 -172.31 31.96
N ARG A 37 -39.89 -171.89 33.20
CA ARG A 37 -41.04 -171.03 33.53
C ARG A 37 -40.76 -169.58 33.13
N ILE A 38 -39.57 -169.05 33.40
CA ILE A 38 -39.15 -167.70 32.99
C ILE A 38 -39.16 -167.59 31.45
N THR A 39 -38.65 -168.59 30.72
CA THR A 39 -38.70 -168.61 29.24
C THR A 39 -40.13 -168.76 28.68
N ALA A 40 -41.09 -169.27 29.47
CA ALA A 40 -42.49 -169.36 29.08
C ALA A 40 -43.32 -168.12 29.44
N GLU A 41 -42.96 -167.42 30.52
CA GLU A 41 -43.66 -166.22 31.02
C GLU A 41 -43.06 -164.91 30.48
N MET A 42 -41.84 -164.93 29.94
CA MET A 42 -41.26 -163.85 29.12
C MET A 42 -40.90 -164.36 27.72
N PRO A 43 -41.87 -164.42 26.79
CA PRO A 43 -41.63 -164.68 25.36
C PRO A 43 -41.09 -163.42 24.68
N ILE A 44 -39.87 -163.00 25.04
CA ILE A 44 -39.13 -161.95 24.34
C ILE A 44 -37.99 -162.63 23.58
N SER A 45 -38.09 -162.65 22.26
CA SER A 45 -37.06 -163.18 21.36
C SER A 45 -35.78 -162.33 21.43
N TYR A 46 -34.63 -162.96 21.21
CA TYR A 46 -33.36 -162.23 21.07
C TYR A 46 -33.41 -161.20 19.93
N GLY A 47 -34.19 -161.48 18.87
CA GLY A 47 -34.45 -160.53 17.79
C GLY A 47 -35.31 -159.33 18.21
N GLU A 48 -36.23 -159.50 19.15
CA GLU A 48 -37.07 -158.42 19.68
C GLU A 48 -36.28 -157.55 20.67
N LEU A 49 -35.43 -158.16 21.51
CA LEU A 49 -34.50 -157.41 22.37
C LEU A 49 -33.49 -156.59 21.55
N GLN A 50 -33.04 -157.13 20.41
CA GLN A 50 -32.16 -156.40 19.48
C GLN A 50 -32.94 -155.31 18.71
N ALA A 51 -34.20 -155.56 18.33
CA ALA A 51 -35.07 -154.55 17.71
C ALA A 51 -35.41 -153.40 18.68
N GLU A 52 -35.71 -153.67 19.94
CA GLU A 52 -35.90 -152.66 21.00
C GLU A 52 -34.63 -151.80 21.18
N LYS A 53 -33.48 -152.45 21.24
CA LYS A 53 -32.17 -151.77 21.35
C LYS A 53 -31.86 -150.89 20.13
N ASP A 54 -32.18 -151.35 18.93
CA ASP A 54 -31.98 -150.58 17.70
C ASP A 54 -33.08 -149.52 17.48
N MET A 55 -34.27 -149.70 18.06
CA MET A 55 -35.31 -148.67 18.18
C MET A 55 -34.88 -147.56 19.12
N GLN A 56 -34.38 -147.87 20.32
CA GLN A 56 -33.82 -146.87 21.26
C GLN A 56 -32.64 -146.11 20.66
N ARG A 57 -31.79 -146.78 19.87
CA ARG A 57 -30.74 -146.13 19.07
C ARG A 57 -31.30 -145.20 17.99
N ALA A 58 -32.37 -145.61 17.30
CA ALA A 58 -33.02 -144.79 16.29
C ALA A 58 -33.73 -143.57 16.92
N GLU A 59 -34.39 -143.75 18.07
CA GLU A 59 -35.00 -142.68 18.85
C GLU A 59 -33.94 -141.67 19.33
N GLN A 60 -32.87 -142.14 19.97
CA GLN A 60 -31.74 -141.29 20.37
C GLN A 60 -31.08 -140.58 19.17
N ALA A 61 -30.98 -141.22 18.01
CA ALA A 61 -30.45 -140.60 16.79
C ALA A 61 -31.43 -139.55 16.21
N ILE A 62 -32.74 -139.76 16.31
CA ILE A 62 -33.77 -138.79 15.89
C ILE A 62 -33.84 -137.61 16.86
N GLU A 63 -33.74 -137.84 18.17
CA GLU A 63 -33.66 -136.78 19.18
C GLU A 63 -32.37 -135.97 19.04
N LEU A 64 -31.21 -136.63 18.91
CA LEU A 64 -29.95 -135.96 18.63
C LEU A 64 -30.05 -135.13 17.33
N ARG A 65 -30.60 -135.69 16.25
CA ARG A 65 -30.76 -134.95 14.99
C ARG A 65 -31.75 -133.79 15.09
N ARG A 66 -32.80 -133.91 15.91
CA ARG A 66 -33.71 -132.78 16.22
C ARG A 66 -32.99 -131.68 17.01
N LEU A 67 -32.16 -132.06 17.98
CA LEU A 67 -31.35 -131.12 18.77
C LEU A 67 -30.26 -130.46 17.92
N GLU A 68 -29.60 -131.19 17.01
CA GLU A 68 -28.68 -130.63 16.01
C GLU A 68 -29.38 -129.60 15.13
N VAL A 69 -30.53 -129.93 14.54
CA VAL A 69 -31.28 -129.01 13.66
C VAL A 69 -31.83 -127.80 14.43
N LEU A 70 -32.21 -127.97 15.70
CA LEU A 70 -32.61 -126.87 16.57
C LEU A 70 -31.40 -126.00 16.95
N ALA A 71 -30.24 -126.59 17.22
CA ALA A 71 -29.01 -125.84 17.50
C ALA A 71 -28.52 -125.07 16.27
N GLU A 72 -28.58 -125.68 15.08
CA GLU A 72 -28.20 -125.06 13.80
C GLU A 72 -29.14 -123.89 13.46
N THR A 73 -30.46 -124.09 13.52
CA THR A 73 -31.44 -123.01 13.27
C THR A 73 -31.32 -121.88 14.28
N ARG A 74 -31.02 -122.17 15.57
CA ARG A 74 -30.72 -121.13 16.57
C ARG A 74 -29.37 -120.45 16.31
N HIS A 75 -28.36 -121.16 15.81
CA HIS A 75 -27.07 -120.57 15.45
C HIS A 75 -27.22 -119.64 14.23
N GLU A 76 -28.00 -120.04 13.22
CA GLU A 76 -28.37 -119.22 12.08
C GLU A 76 -29.20 -117.99 12.48
N GLU A 77 -30.20 -118.13 13.37
CA GLU A 77 -30.93 -117.00 13.94
C GLU A 77 -30.01 -116.00 14.66
N VAL A 78 -29.10 -116.49 15.51
CA VAL A 78 -28.15 -115.64 16.25
C VAL A 78 -27.14 -114.99 15.30
N SER A 79 -26.61 -115.71 14.32
CA SER A 79 -25.69 -115.19 13.31
C SER A 79 -26.34 -114.08 12.46
N ASN A 80 -27.58 -114.29 12.01
CA ASN A 80 -28.35 -113.26 11.31
C ASN A 80 -28.66 -112.05 12.23
N GLN A 81 -28.88 -112.27 13.53
CA GLN A 81 -29.04 -111.18 14.50
C GLN A 81 -27.76 -110.41 14.75
N THR A 82 -26.59 -111.06 14.88
CA THR A 82 -25.29 -110.37 15.02
C THR A 82 -24.96 -109.58 13.76
N LEU A 83 -25.11 -110.17 12.57
CA LEU A 83 -24.91 -109.45 11.31
C LEU A 83 -25.86 -108.25 11.17
N LYS A 84 -27.11 -108.35 11.65
CA LYS A 84 -28.06 -107.23 11.70
C LYS A 84 -27.63 -106.16 12.71
N ILE A 85 -27.13 -106.54 13.88
CA ILE A 85 -26.60 -105.62 14.91
C ILE A 85 -25.36 -104.89 14.37
N ASP A 86 -24.43 -105.59 13.73
CA ASP A 86 -23.22 -104.99 13.14
C ASP A 86 -23.58 -103.99 12.03
N ASN A 87 -24.52 -104.34 11.15
CA ASN A 87 -25.06 -103.44 10.13
C ASN A 87 -25.78 -102.21 10.74
N LEU A 88 -26.40 -102.35 11.91
CA LEU A 88 -27.03 -101.22 12.63
C LEU A 88 -25.98 -100.36 13.35
N ASN A 89 -24.97 -100.96 13.96
CA ASN A 89 -23.85 -100.27 14.60
C ASN A 89 -23.03 -99.46 13.58
N GLN A 90 -22.72 -100.05 12.40
CA GLN A 90 -22.05 -99.35 11.32
C GLN A 90 -22.88 -98.15 10.81
N LYS A 91 -24.21 -98.32 10.67
CA LYS A 91 -25.12 -97.23 10.30
C LYS A 91 -25.16 -96.15 11.38
N LEU A 92 -25.24 -96.52 12.66
CA LEU A 92 -25.23 -95.61 13.80
C LEU A 92 -23.93 -94.79 13.81
N ALA A 93 -22.76 -95.43 13.76
CA ALA A 93 -21.47 -94.75 13.66
C ALA A 93 -21.38 -93.79 12.45
N SER A 94 -21.89 -94.18 11.28
CA SER A 94 -21.92 -93.28 10.11
C SER A 94 -22.85 -92.07 10.29
N ARG A 95 -23.95 -92.22 11.05
CA ARG A 95 -24.85 -91.12 11.38
C ARG A 95 -24.27 -90.22 12.47
N ASP A 96 -23.58 -90.78 13.46
CA ASP A 96 -22.91 -90.02 14.51
C ASP A 96 -21.77 -89.18 13.92
N GLN A 97 -20.98 -89.73 12.99
CA GLN A 97 -20.01 -88.96 12.19
C GLN A 97 -20.71 -87.84 11.39
N THR A 98 -21.82 -88.15 10.70
CA THR A 98 -22.58 -87.12 9.96
C THR A 98 -23.10 -86.03 10.92
N ILE A 99 -23.47 -86.38 12.15
CA ILE A 99 -23.93 -85.43 13.17
C ILE A 99 -22.78 -84.56 13.67
N THR A 100 -21.59 -85.11 13.94
CA THR A 100 -20.43 -84.30 14.36
C THR A 100 -19.95 -83.37 13.24
N GLU A 101 -19.94 -83.83 11.99
CA GLU A 101 -19.66 -82.99 10.81
C GLU A 101 -20.65 -81.83 10.67
N ARG A 102 -21.96 -82.09 10.85
CA ARG A 102 -23.00 -81.04 10.77
C ARG A 102 -23.01 -80.12 11.99
N LEU A 103 -22.60 -80.58 13.17
CA LEU A 103 -22.45 -79.72 14.35
C LEU A 103 -21.27 -78.74 14.16
N ALA A 104 -20.14 -79.21 13.61
CA ALA A 104 -19.02 -78.34 13.25
C ALA A 104 -19.41 -77.32 12.17
N GLU A 105 -20.10 -77.75 11.11
CA GLU A 105 -20.62 -76.84 10.07
C GLU A 105 -21.57 -75.78 10.65
N ILE A 106 -22.40 -76.15 11.64
CA ILE A 106 -23.29 -75.21 12.34
C ILE A 106 -22.50 -74.22 13.21
N GLU A 107 -21.41 -74.65 13.87
CA GLU A 107 -20.53 -73.76 14.65
C GLU A 107 -19.75 -72.79 13.75
N ASP A 108 -19.20 -73.27 12.64
CA ASP A 108 -18.57 -72.44 11.60
C ASP A 108 -19.54 -71.43 11.01
N LEU A 109 -20.79 -71.83 10.70
CA LEU A 109 -21.82 -70.91 10.21
C LEU A 109 -22.28 -69.91 11.27
N GLN A 110 -22.33 -70.30 12.55
CA GLN A 110 -22.67 -69.38 13.65
C GLN A 110 -21.57 -68.34 13.88
N THR A 111 -20.30 -68.73 13.87
CA THR A 111 -19.16 -67.81 13.99
C THR A 111 -19.04 -66.90 12.78
N ALA A 112 -19.21 -67.42 11.55
CA ALA A 112 -19.27 -66.62 10.34
C ALA A 112 -20.41 -65.59 10.36
N LEU A 113 -21.60 -65.98 10.82
CA LEU A 113 -22.77 -65.09 10.96
C LEU A 113 -22.57 -64.03 12.06
N ALA A 114 -21.90 -64.37 13.17
CA ALA A 114 -21.52 -63.41 14.21
C ALA A 114 -20.50 -62.38 13.67
N ASN A 115 -19.45 -62.85 12.99
CA ASN A 115 -18.44 -61.99 12.35
C ASN A 115 -19.08 -61.08 11.28
N GLN A 116 -20.00 -61.60 10.47
CA GLN A 116 -20.74 -60.80 9.49
C GLN A 116 -21.61 -59.73 10.17
N LYS A 117 -22.32 -60.06 11.25
CA LYS A 117 -23.10 -59.09 12.03
C LYS A 117 -22.22 -57.97 12.60
N GLN A 118 -21.07 -58.31 13.16
CA GLN A 118 -20.11 -57.32 13.65
C GLN A 118 -19.62 -56.43 12.50
N ALA A 119 -19.21 -57.01 11.36
CA ALA A 119 -18.79 -56.23 10.19
C ALA A 119 -19.91 -55.31 9.64
N THR A 120 -21.18 -55.73 9.70
CA THR A 120 -22.32 -54.84 9.35
C THR A 120 -22.56 -53.74 10.37
N ALA A 121 -22.34 -53.99 11.67
CA ALA A 121 -22.42 -52.95 12.69
C ALA A 121 -21.27 -51.93 12.57
N ASP A 122 -20.04 -52.40 12.34
CA ASP A 122 -18.86 -51.56 12.16
C ASP A 122 -18.95 -50.70 10.89
N THR A 123 -19.54 -51.22 9.81
CA THR A 123 -19.76 -50.46 8.57
C THR A 123 -20.94 -49.49 8.69
N GLU A 124 -22.01 -49.85 9.39
CA GLU A 124 -23.12 -48.93 9.67
C GLU A 124 -22.69 -47.79 10.61
N ALA A 125 -21.89 -48.06 11.64
CA ALA A 125 -21.31 -47.05 12.52
C ALA A 125 -20.42 -46.06 11.75
N LYS A 126 -19.57 -46.55 10.84
CA LYS A 126 -18.76 -45.71 9.94
C LYS A 126 -19.64 -44.91 8.97
N ARG A 127 -20.72 -45.50 8.46
CA ARG A 127 -21.69 -44.82 7.59
C ARG A 127 -22.48 -43.73 8.33
N GLN A 128 -22.76 -43.92 9.62
CA GLN A 128 -23.37 -42.89 10.47
C GLN A 128 -22.37 -41.76 10.75
N ALA A 129 -21.15 -42.07 11.22
CA ALA A 129 -20.14 -41.06 11.49
C ALA A 129 -19.83 -40.19 10.27
N THR A 130 -19.61 -40.80 9.10
CA THR A 130 -19.39 -40.06 7.84
C THR A 130 -20.63 -39.30 7.34
N ALA A 131 -21.84 -39.70 7.72
CA ALA A 131 -23.07 -38.92 7.45
C ALA A 131 -23.22 -37.73 8.41
N GLU A 132 -22.76 -37.85 9.65
CA GLU A 132 -22.71 -36.76 10.64
C GLU A 132 -21.61 -35.74 10.28
N GLU A 133 -20.42 -36.19 9.89
CA GLU A 133 -19.35 -35.37 9.31
C GLU A 133 -19.83 -34.61 8.07
N LEU A 134 -20.52 -35.29 7.14
CA LEU A 134 -21.06 -34.67 5.93
C LEU A 134 -22.27 -33.75 6.19
N ALA A 135 -22.97 -33.93 7.31
CA ALA A 135 -23.98 -32.97 7.77
C ALA A 135 -23.32 -31.70 8.34
N GLY A 136 -22.28 -31.85 9.17
CA GLY A 136 -21.47 -30.73 9.68
C GLY A 136 -20.81 -29.93 8.56
N ALA A 137 -20.12 -30.60 7.64
CA ALA A 137 -19.51 -29.96 6.48
C ALA A 137 -20.54 -29.20 5.61
N ARG A 138 -21.81 -29.63 5.56
CA ARG A 138 -22.89 -28.92 4.87
C ARG A 138 -23.37 -27.68 5.64
N THR A 139 -23.43 -27.71 6.97
CA THR A 139 -23.74 -26.50 7.76
C THR A 139 -22.58 -25.50 7.68
N ASP A 140 -21.35 -25.98 7.70
CA ASP A 140 -20.15 -25.14 7.57
C ASP A 140 -20.12 -24.46 6.20
N ILE A 141 -20.33 -25.20 5.11
CA ILE A 141 -20.46 -24.65 3.75
C ILE A 141 -21.60 -23.62 3.68
N ALA A 142 -22.77 -23.89 4.25
CA ALA A 142 -23.89 -22.93 4.24
C ALA A 142 -23.55 -21.62 4.96
N THR A 143 -22.89 -21.68 6.13
CA THR A 143 -22.45 -20.47 6.84
C THR A 143 -21.31 -19.73 6.14
N LEU A 144 -20.46 -20.42 5.38
CA LEU A 144 -19.43 -19.82 4.53
C LEU A 144 -20.03 -19.18 3.26
N GLU A 145 -21.10 -19.74 2.69
CA GLU A 145 -21.84 -19.14 1.59
C GLU A 145 -22.62 -17.88 2.05
N GLU A 146 -23.23 -17.91 3.25
CA GLU A 146 -23.87 -16.76 3.89
C GLU A 146 -22.85 -15.63 4.17
N ALA A 147 -21.76 -15.93 4.89
CA ALA A 147 -20.70 -14.97 5.17
C ALA A 147 -20.01 -14.43 3.90
N LYS A 148 -19.92 -15.23 2.83
CA LYS A 148 -19.44 -14.77 1.52
C LYS A 148 -20.43 -13.79 0.88
N ALA A 149 -21.73 -14.03 0.96
CA ALA A 149 -22.75 -13.13 0.43
C ALA A 149 -22.73 -11.78 1.16
N ASP A 150 -22.61 -11.80 2.49
CA ASP A 150 -22.45 -10.58 3.30
C ASP A 150 -21.20 -9.79 2.87
N ILE A 151 -20.04 -10.45 2.71
CA ILE A 151 -18.79 -9.81 2.25
C ILE A 151 -18.91 -9.26 0.81
N GLU A 152 -19.62 -9.96 -0.08
CA GLU A 152 -19.87 -9.47 -1.44
C GLU A 152 -20.84 -8.26 -1.45
N GLN A 153 -21.78 -8.17 -0.49
CA GLN A 153 -22.61 -6.98 -0.30
C GLN A 153 -21.82 -5.82 0.31
N ASP A 154 -21.09 -6.02 1.41
CA ASP A 154 -20.24 -5.01 2.04
C ASP A 154 -19.23 -4.44 1.03
N PHE A 155 -18.66 -5.28 0.16
CA PHE A 155 -17.78 -4.85 -0.92
C PHE A 155 -18.50 -4.04 -2.01
N ALA A 156 -19.76 -4.37 -2.33
CA ALA A 156 -20.57 -3.58 -3.26
C ALA A 156 -20.95 -2.21 -2.68
N ASP A 157 -21.38 -2.17 -1.42
CA ASP A 157 -21.80 -0.95 -0.72
C ASP A 157 -20.60 0.00 -0.46
N THR A 158 -19.46 -0.53 0.01
CA THR A 158 -18.23 0.27 0.16
C THR A 158 -17.68 0.76 -1.18
N LYS A 159 -17.81 -0.01 -2.27
CA LYS A 159 -17.46 0.43 -3.62
C LYS A 159 -18.40 1.53 -4.13
N ALA A 160 -19.70 1.45 -3.84
CA ALA A 160 -20.66 2.48 -4.21
C ALA A 160 -20.37 3.79 -3.47
N ALA A 161 -20.15 3.74 -2.14
CA ALA A 161 -19.75 4.90 -1.35
C ALA A 161 -18.41 5.49 -1.81
N LEU A 162 -17.43 4.66 -2.18
CA LEU A 162 -16.17 5.15 -2.73
C LEU A 162 -16.37 5.88 -4.07
N GLN A 163 -17.22 5.35 -4.96
CA GLN A 163 -17.56 6.03 -6.22
C GLN A 163 -18.27 7.37 -5.96
N GLU A 164 -19.22 7.44 -5.03
CA GLU A 164 -19.89 8.68 -4.64
C GLU A 164 -18.87 9.74 -4.17
N THR A 165 -17.93 9.37 -3.29
CA THR A 165 -16.86 10.30 -2.87
C THR A 165 -15.85 10.64 -3.96
N ILE A 166 -15.74 9.86 -5.04
CA ILE A 166 -14.96 10.22 -6.23
C ILE A 166 -15.73 11.25 -7.05
N ASP A 167 -17.01 11.01 -7.32
CA ASP A 167 -17.88 11.90 -8.10
C ASP A 167 -18.04 13.27 -7.39
N GLU A 168 -18.20 13.30 -6.07
CA GLU A 168 -18.15 14.52 -5.24
C GLU A 168 -16.83 15.29 -5.41
N ARG A 169 -15.70 14.58 -5.36
CA ARG A 169 -14.36 15.18 -5.52
C ARG A 169 -14.12 15.68 -6.92
N GLU A 170 -14.58 14.98 -7.96
CA GLU A 170 -14.50 15.46 -9.34
C GLU A 170 -15.34 16.73 -9.53
N ASN A 171 -16.55 16.78 -8.97
CA ASN A 171 -17.37 17.98 -8.97
C ASN A 171 -16.69 19.16 -8.25
N HIS A 172 -16.17 18.97 -7.04
CA HIS A 172 -15.42 19.98 -6.30
C HIS A 172 -14.15 20.44 -7.05
N ILE A 173 -13.40 19.51 -7.65
CA ILE A 173 -12.23 19.84 -8.49
C ILE A 173 -12.64 20.64 -9.72
N ASN A 174 -13.81 20.37 -10.32
CA ASN A 174 -14.31 21.12 -11.47
C ASN A 174 -14.83 22.51 -11.07
N GLU A 175 -15.46 22.66 -9.92
CA GLU A 175 -15.83 23.96 -9.35
C GLU A 175 -14.59 24.81 -9.04
N GLN A 176 -13.56 24.22 -8.41
CA GLN A 176 -12.27 24.89 -8.18
C GLN A 176 -11.56 25.29 -9.48
N LYS A 177 -11.64 24.49 -10.56
CA LYS A 177 -11.12 24.89 -11.89
C LYS A 177 -11.88 26.10 -12.45
N ILE A 178 -13.20 26.14 -12.28
CA ILE A 178 -14.04 27.27 -12.72
C ILE A 178 -13.70 28.53 -11.91
N GLU A 179 -13.54 28.42 -10.59
CA GLU A 179 -13.13 29.54 -9.76
C GLU A 179 -11.73 30.05 -10.13
N LEU A 180 -10.75 29.15 -10.29
CA LEU A 180 -9.40 29.51 -10.73
C LEU A 180 -9.41 30.18 -12.11
N ALA A 181 -10.23 29.70 -13.06
CA ALA A 181 -10.38 30.34 -14.36
C ALA A 181 -10.99 31.75 -14.25
N ALA A 182 -11.98 31.94 -13.36
CA ALA A 182 -12.57 33.25 -13.08
C ALA A 182 -11.58 34.20 -12.40
N GLN A 183 -10.80 33.70 -11.43
CA GLN A 183 -9.72 34.47 -10.77
C GLN A 183 -8.61 34.83 -11.76
N MET A 184 -8.22 33.93 -12.67
CA MET A 184 -7.25 34.22 -13.74
C MET A 184 -7.77 35.28 -14.72
N ALA A 185 -9.05 35.21 -15.12
CA ALA A 185 -9.68 36.23 -15.95
C ALA A 185 -9.77 37.58 -15.23
N ARG A 186 -10.05 37.58 -13.92
CA ARG A 186 -10.03 38.79 -13.07
C ARG A 186 -8.63 39.41 -13.02
N ILE A 187 -7.61 38.60 -12.74
CA ILE A 187 -6.20 39.02 -12.72
C ILE A 187 -5.79 39.62 -14.08
N GLU A 188 -6.25 39.07 -15.21
CA GLU A 188 -5.94 39.62 -16.53
C GLU A 188 -6.67 40.95 -16.81
N SER A 189 -7.91 41.11 -16.34
CA SER A 189 -8.61 42.41 -16.34
C SER A 189 -7.91 43.45 -15.47
N ASP A 190 -7.50 43.06 -14.25
CA ASP A 190 -6.82 43.97 -13.32
C ASP A 190 -5.43 44.38 -13.85
N LYS A 191 -4.71 43.47 -14.55
CA LYS A 191 -3.49 43.83 -15.32
C LYS A 191 -3.78 44.82 -16.44
N GLN A 192 -4.88 44.66 -17.17
CA GLN A 192 -5.25 45.59 -18.25
C GLN A 192 -5.56 46.97 -17.67
N GLU A 193 -6.30 47.05 -16.56
CA GLU A 193 -6.54 48.31 -15.83
C GLU A 193 -5.23 48.92 -15.31
N ILE A 194 -4.32 48.13 -14.72
CA ILE A 194 -2.98 48.59 -14.30
C ILE A 194 -2.18 49.12 -15.49
N ASN A 195 -2.20 48.45 -16.64
CA ASN A 195 -1.51 48.90 -17.84
C ASN A 195 -2.11 50.19 -18.41
N GLU A 196 -3.44 50.33 -18.39
CA GLU A 196 -4.12 51.59 -18.73
C GLU A 196 -3.78 52.72 -17.76
N LEU A 197 -3.79 52.45 -16.44
CA LEU A 197 -3.44 53.43 -15.41
C LEU A 197 -1.98 53.85 -15.51
N ASN A 198 -1.06 52.92 -15.78
CA ASN A 198 0.33 53.25 -16.09
C ASN A 198 0.43 54.09 -17.38
N ALA A 199 -0.32 53.78 -18.44
CA ALA A 199 -0.34 54.55 -19.68
C ALA A 199 -1.06 55.91 -19.57
N LYS A 200 -1.89 56.11 -18.53
CA LYS A 200 -2.44 57.42 -18.13
C LYS A 200 -1.41 58.19 -17.31
N LEU A 201 -0.77 57.54 -16.34
CA LEU A 201 0.28 58.11 -15.48
C LEU A 201 1.52 58.54 -16.26
N THR A 202 1.96 57.79 -17.28
CA THR A 202 3.07 58.23 -18.15
C THR A 202 2.69 59.49 -18.91
N LYS A 203 1.52 59.51 -19.58
CA LYS A 203 1.00 60.70 -20.27
C LYS A 203 0.85 61.90 -19.34
N GLU A 204 0.32 61.71 -18.14
CA GLU A 204 0.26 62.78 -17.15
C GLU A 204 1.66 63.24 -16.74
N SER A 205 2.63 62.33 -16.55
CA SER A 205 4.01 62.69 -16.23
C SER A 205 4.74 63.39 -17.38
N ASP A 206 4.44 63.03 -18.64
CA ASP A 206 4.95 63.67 -19.85
C ASP A 206 4.37 65.08 -19.98
N LEU A 207 3.06 65.26 -19.77
CA LEU A 207 2.41 66.57 -19.70
C LEU A 207 2.90 67.40 -18.50
N LEU A 208 3.24 66.77 -17.38
CA LEU A 208 3.85 67.43 -16.21
C LEU A 208 5.30 67.84 -16.51
N ALA A 209 6.03 67.07 -17.32
CA ALA A 209 7.36 67.42 -17.80
C ALA A 209 7.30 68.55 -18.84
N GLU A 210 6.37 68.50 -19.79
CA GLU A 210 6.11 69.57 -20.76
C GLU A 210 5.70 70.87 -20.08
N THR A 211 4.71 70.83 -19.17
CA THR A 211 4.28 72.03 -18.43
C THR A 211 5.36 72.56 -17.48
N LYS A 212 6.21 71.70 -16.89
CA LYS A 212 7.43 72.15 -16.18
C LYS A 212 8.46 72.78 -17.12
N GLY A 213 8.64 72.24 -18.33
CA GLY A 213 9.52 72.80 -19.35
C GLY A 213 9.04 74.17 -19.83
N LEU A 214 7.75 74.30 -20.14
CA LEU A 214 7.10 75.56 -20.49
C LEU A 214 7.12 76.56 -19.33
N LEU A 215 6.96 76.11 -18.07
CA LEU A 215 7.07 76.96 -16.89
C LEU A 215 8.51 77.44 -16.67
N ALA A 216 9.52 76.56 -16.85
CA ALA A 216 10.93 76.94 -16.79
C ALA A 216 11.30 77.92 -17.91
N GLN A 217 10.82 77.69 -19.14
CA GLN A 217 10.96 78.63 -20.25
C GLN A 217 10.29 79.97 -19.92
N LYS A 218 9.06 79.97 -19.38
CA LYS A 218 8.35 81.19 -18.99
C LYS A 218 9.00 81.91 -17.80
N SER A 219 9.67 81.18 -16.90
CA SER A 219 10.49 81.76 -15.84
C SER A 219 11.74 82.43 -16.41
N SER A 220 12.42 81.81 -17.38
CA SER A 220 13.57 82.40 -18.08
C SER A 220 13.17 83.59 -18.95
N ASP A 221 12.04 83.50 -19.68
CA ASP A 221 11.44 84.65 -20.38
C ASP A 221 11.16 85.79 -19.39
N TYR A 222 10.60 85.49 -18.22
CA TYR A 222 10.26 86.48 -17.20
C TYR A 222 11.52 87.08 -16.55
N GLU A 223 12.57 86.30 -16.30
CA GLU A 223 13.87 86.80 -15.85
C GLU A 223 14.52 87.71 -16.89
N HIS A 224 14.49 87.36 -18.17
CA HIS A 224 14.99 88.23 -19.25
C HIS A 224 14.12 89.48 -19.47
N LEU A 225 12.79 89.39 -19.31
CA LEU A 225 11.90 90.56 -19.30
C LEU A 225 12.16 91.45 -18.09
N LYS A 226 12.42 90.87 -16.91
CA LYS A 226 12.76 91.60 -15.70
C LYS A 226 14.12 92.27 -15.82
N GLU A 227 15.16 91.57 -16.28
CA GLU A 227 16.45 92.19 -16.61
C GLU A 227 16.28 93.35 -17.59
N ARG A 228 15.41 93.21 -18.60
CA ARG A 228 15.09 94.28 -19.54
C ARG A 228 14.35 95.43 -18.88
N GLN A 229 13.42 95.15 -17.97
CA GLN A 229 12.73 96.16 -17.17
C GLN A 229 13.72 96.89 -16.26
N ASP A 230 14.62 96.20 -15.57
CA ASP A 230 15.66 96.79 -14.72
C ASP A 230 16.64 97.64 -15.56
N LYS A 231 16.98 97.19 -16.79
CA LYS A 231 17.75 97.95 -17.81
C LYS A 231 16.95 99.09 -18.47
N GLN A 232 15.64 99.17 -18.25
CA GLN A 232 14.80 100.31 -18.64
C GLN A 232 14.56 101.26 -17.45
N GLN A 233 14.44 100.73 -16.22
CA GLN A 233 14.34 101.51 -14.99
C GLN A 233 15.64 102.29 -14.77
N THR A 234 16.80 101.63 -14.81
CA THR A 234 18.11 102.32 -14.73
C THR A 234 18.33 103.36 -15.84
N LYS A 235 17.64 103.25 -16.99
CA LYS A 235 17.61 104.30 -18.02
C LYS A 235 16.63 105.43 -17.70
N ILE A 236 15.50 105.13 -17.08
CA ILE A 236 14.57 106.14 -16.56
C ILE A 236 15.25 106.91 -15.42
N ASP A 237 15.91 106.22 -14.49
CA ASP A 237 16.66 106.82 -13.39
C ASP A 237 17.82 107.70 -13.91
N ALA A 238 18.53 107.23 -14.94
CA ALA A 238 19.57 108.03 -15.61
C ALA A 238 19.00 109.24 -16.36
N LEU A 239 17.89 109.10 -17.10
CA LEU A 239 17.20 110.21 -17.75
C LEU A 239 16.55 111.18 -16.75
N GLN A 240 16.17 110.71 -15.56
CA GLN A 240 15.72 111.54 -14.43
C GLN A 240 16.89 112.28 -13.79
N SER A 241 18.08 111.68 -13.71
CA SER A 241 19.31 112.39 -13.32
C SER A 241 19.67 113.45 -14.36
N GLU A 242 19.62 113.13 -15.66
CA GLU A 242 19.88 114.09 -16.74
C GLU A 242 18.85 115.21 -16.76
N LEU A 243 17.57 114.93 -16.48
CA LEU A 243 16.54 115.94 -16.24
C LEU A 243 16.82 116.79 -15.00
N ALA A 244 17.22 116.20 -13.87
CA ALA A 244 17.56 116.94 -12.65
C ALA A 244 18.81 117.81 -12.83
N ASP A 245 19.81 117.34 -13.58
CA ASP A 245 20.98 118.12 -13.98
C ASP A 245 20.56 119.29 -14.88
N LYS A 246 19.66 119.07 -15.85
CA LYS A 246 19.10 120.13 -16.72
C LYS A 246 18.20 121.12 -15.99
N ASP A 247 17.39 120.66 -15.06
CA ASP A 247 16.60 121.53 -14.18
C ASP A 247 17.53 122.36 -13.28
N SER A 248 18.63 121.79 -12.78
CA SER A 248 19.65 122.54 -12.04
C SER A 248 20.35 123.59 -12.93
N GLU A 249 20.61 123.28 -14.20
CA GLU A 249 21.17 124.22 -15.17
C GLU A 249 20.19 125.39 -15.41
N ILE A 250 18.90 125.10 -15.60
CA ILE A 250 17.81 126.08 -15.69
C ILE A 250 17.74 126.94 -14.41
N ASP A 251 17.88 126.35 -13.23
CA ASP A 251 17.89 127.06 -11.95
C ASP A 251 19.09 128.02 -11.83
N THR A 252 20.28 127.64 -12.30
CA THR A 252 21.44 128.55 -12.35
C THR A 252 21.31 129.66 -13.38
N LEU A 253 20.64 129.41 -14.52
CA LEU A 253 20.33 130.43 -15.53
C LEU A 253 19.27 131.42 -15.02
N THR A 254 18.28 130.93 -14.29
CA THR A 254 17.21 131.75 -13.67
C THR A 254 17.81 132.69 -12.62
N ARG A 255 18.66 132.17 -11.71
CA ARG A 255 19.40 132.98 -10.72
C ARG A 255 20.42 133.96 -11.33
N ARG A 256 20.79 133.79 -12.60
CA ARG A 256 21.58 134.79 -13.37
C ARG A 256 20.72 135.92 -13.91
N LEU A 257 19.52 135.62 -14.42
CA LEU A 257 18.55 136.64 -14.86
C LEU A 257 18.06 137.50 -13.69
N GLU A 258 17.74 136.89 -12.55
CA GLU A 258 17.24 137.58 -11.36
C GLU A 258 18.24 138.64 -10.84
N ARG A 259 19.54 138.31 -10.79
CA ARG A 259 20.61 139.26 -10.43
C ARG A 259 20.79 140.40 -11.43
N ALA A 260 20.44 140.21 -12.70
CA ALA A 260 20.54 141.26 -13.71
C ALA A 260 19.42 142.30 -13.60
N LEU A 261 18.24 141.91 -13.08
CA LEU A 261 17.11 142.80 -12.83
C LEU A 261 17.30 143.63 -11.55
N GLU A 262 17.88 143.06 -10.50
CA GLU A 262 18.13 143.77 -9.23
C GLU A 262 19.04 145.01 -9.43
N GLN A 263 19.98 144.95 -10.38
CA GLN A 263 20.89 146.06 -10.69
C GLN A 263 20.25 147.21 -11.51
N SER A 264 19.06 147.06 -12.10
CA SER A 264 18.47 148.11 -12.94
C SER A 264 17.54 149.08 -12.21
N ASN A 265 16.99 148.72 -11.04
CA ASN A 265 15.94 149.50 -10.39
C ASN A 265 16.46 150.56 -9.39
N ALA A 266 17.73 150.49 -9.00
CA ALA A 266 18.30 151.33 -7.91
C ALA A 266 18.63 152.79 -8.30
N THR A 267 18.24 153.26 -9.49
CA THR A 267 18.69 154.55 -10.07
C THR A 267 17.57 155.54 -10.37
N VAL A 268 16.33 155.27 -9.94
CA VAL A 268 15.15 156.08 -10.31
C VAL A 268 14.58 156.92 -9.15
N ASP A 269 14.47 156.36 -7.94
CA ASP A 269 13.67 156.97 -6.85
C ASP A 269 14.21 158.31 -6.29
N ASP A 270 15.53 158.53 -6.23
CA ASP A 270 16.13 159.78 -5.69
C ASP A 270 15.84 161.02 -6.57
N SER A 271 15.24 160.83 -7.76
CA SER A 271 14.94 161.90 -8.72
C SER A 271 13.53 162.51 -8.57
N ALA A 272 12.62 161.89 -7.83
CA ALA A 272 11.21 162.28 -7.78
C ALA A 272 10.87 163.33 -6.70
N GLU A 273 11.42 163.20 -5.49
CA GLU A 273 10.95 163.93 -4.31
C GLU A 273 11.31 165.43 -4.28
N ARG A 274 12.22 165.88 -5.17
CA ARG A 274 12.78 167.25 -5.14
C ARG A 274 12.15 168.22 -6.15
N LEU A 275 11.12 167.80 -6.90
CA LEU A 275 10.40 168.68 -7.83
C LEU A 275 9.26 169.47 -7.15
N GLU A 276 8.54 168.86 -6.21
CA GLU A 276 7.25 169.37 -5.70
C GLU A 276 7.38 170.69 -4.91
N GLU A 277 8.49 170.90 -4.17
CA GLU A 277 8.77 172.18 -3.49
C GLU A 277 9.07 173.33 -4.47
N SER A 278 9.38 173.05 -5.73
CA SER A 278 9.73 174.06 -6.74
C SER A 278 8.52 174.69 -7.44
N GLU A 279 7.41 173.95 -7.56
CA GLU A 279 6.23 174.41 -8.31
C GLU A 279 5.41 175.42 -7.52
N ALA A 280 5.33 175.28 -6.19
CA ALA A 280 4.65 176.23 -5.30
C ALA A 280 5.22 177.67 -5.38
N ARG A 281 6.48 177.84 -5.82
CA ARG A 281 7.10 179.17 -6.04
C ARG A 281 7.03 179.66 -7.49
N ARG A 282 6.52 178.85 -8.44
CA ARG A 282 6.27 179.31 -9.83
C ARG A 282 5.00 180.12 -9.97
N ALA A 283 3.96 179.84 -9.17
CA ALA A 283 2.68 180.55 -9.24
C ALA A 283 2.79 182.08 -8.96
N GLU A 284 3.74 182.52 -8.12
CA GLU A 284 4.01 183.96 -7.93
C GLU A 284 4.94 184.56 -9.00
N ALA A 285 5.68 183.73 -9.75
CA ALA A 285 6.59 184.15 -10.81
C ALA A 285 5.89 184.31 -12.18
N GLU A 286 4.85 183.52 -12.44
CA GLU A 286 4.01 183.66 -13.66
C GLU A 286 3.33 185.03 -13.76
N ALA A 287 3.12 185.71 -12.63
CA ALA A 287 2.66 187.09 -12.57
C ALA A 287 3.71 188.14 -13.02
N LYS A 288 4.96 187.74 -13.34
CA LYS A 288 6.06 188.71 -13.55
C LYS A 288 7.08 188.43 -14.66
N ILE A 289 6.91 187.39 -15.48
CA ILE A 289 7.58 187.30 -16.80
C ILE A 289 6.53 187.11 -17.93
N ALA A 290 5.49 187.95 -17.89
CA ALA A 290 4.74 188.34 -19.09
C ALA A 290 5.47 189.45 -19.89
N SER A 291 6.78 189.63 -19.65
CA SER A 291 7.58 190.73 -20.21
C SER A 291 9.05 190.33 -20.40
N LEU A 292 9.39 189.91 -21.63
CA LEU A 292 10.75 189.85 -22.20
C LEU A 292 11.69 188.81 -21.54
N SER A 293 12.52 188.06 -22.27
CA SER A 293 12.86 188.04 -23.70
C SER A 293 13.15 186.59 -24.13
N GLY A 294 13.23 186.33 -25.45
CA GLY A 294 13.95 185.14 -25.94
C GLY A 294 15.40 185.13 -25.43
N GLN A 295 16.08 183.99 -25.48
CA GLN A 295 16.75 183.53 -26.71
C GLN A 295 17.29 182.10 -26.59
N LEU A 296 17.37 181.39 -27.73
CA LEU A 296 18.34 180.31 -28.06
C LEU A 296 18.27 178.98 -27.23
N GLU A 297 18.95 177.86 -27.58
CA GLU A 297 19.27 177.17 -28.86
C GLU A 297 20.02 175.85 -28.56
N ASP A 298 19.73 174.73 -29.27
CA ASP A 298 20.65 173.60 -29.63
C ASP A 298 21.45 172.80 -28.52
N GLN A 299 22.15 171.65 -28.71
CA GLN A 299 22.40 170.64 -29.78
C GLN A 299 23.04 169.31 -29.20
N LYS A 300 22.84 168.11 -29.82
CA LYS A 300 23.91 167.08 -30.20
C LYS A 300 24.65 166.25 -29.08
N LYS A 301 25.34 165.06 -29.23
CA LYS A 301 25.44 163.84 -30.13
C LYS A 301 26.63 162.90 -29.65
N VAL A 302 26.80 161.63 -30.12
CA VAL A 302 28.08 160.84 -30.44
C VAL A 302 28.21 159.32 -29.98
N GLU A 303 29.10 158.50 -30.64
CA GLU A 303 29.26 157.00 -30.81
C GLU A 303 30.72 156.42 -30.43
N PRO A 304 31.32 155.16 -30.67
CA PRO A 304 30.99 153.76 -31.17
C PRO A 304 31.78 152.48 -30.54
N ASP A 305 31.96 151.30 -31.25
CA ASP A 305 32.99 150.14 -31.20
C ASP A 305 33.03 148.99 -30.08
N THR A 306 33.69 147.76 -30.04
CA THR A 306 34.45 146.67 -30.86
C THR A 306 34.75 145.36 -29.96
N SER A 307 35.39 144.14 -30.22
CA SER A 307 35.80 143.14 -31.31
C SER A 307 36.45 141.76 -30.78
N ALA A 308 36.98 140.79 -31.63
CA ALA A 308 37.86 139.54 -31.41
C ALA A 308 37.24 138.12 -30.97
N SER A 309 37.81 136.85 -30.94
CA SER A 309 38.93 135.95 -31.52
C SER A 309 38.93 134.49 -30.85
N ASP A 310 39.64 133.32 -31.12
CA ASP A 310 40.30 132.50 -32.23
C ASP A 310 40.76 131.01 -31.76
N GLU A 311 41.26 130.04 -32.59
CA GLU A 311 41.62 128.56 -32.29
C GLU A 311 42.86 127.90 -33.07
N GLN A 312 43.50 126.74 -32.63
CA GLN A 312 44.09 125.62 -33.50
C GLN A 312 44.84 124.36 -32.88
N ASP A 313 44.87 123.22 -33.64
CA ASP A 313 45.82 122.07 -33.85
C ASP A 313 46.44 121.08 -32.78
N THR A 314 46.29 119.74 -32.98
CA THR A 314 47.37 118.72 -33.33
C THR A 314 47.06 117.20 -33.16
N ILE A 315 47.61 116.35 -34.08
CA ILE A 315 48.07 114.92 -33.93
C ILE A 315 47.05 113.83 -33.48
N ILE A 316 46.76 112.72 -34.18
CA ILE A 316 47.32 112.03 -35.38
C ILE A 316 48.71 111.39 -35.21
N ALA A 317 48.84 110.39 -34.33
CA ALA A 317 50.02 109.49 -34.28
C ALA A 317 49.74 108.02 -33.87
N THR A 318 48.68 107.75 -33.10
CA THR A 318 48.48 106.48 -32.39
C THR A 318 47.95 105.30 -33.23
N LEU A 319 47.24 105.58 -34.33
CA LEU A 319 46.43 104.60 -35.09
C LEU A 319 47.21 103.65 -36.04
N LYS A 320 48.50 103.38 -35.77
CA LYS A 320 49.30 102.41 -36.56
C LYS A 320 49.81 101.19 -35.78
N GLN A 321 49.65 101.17 -34.45
CA GLN A 321 50.19 100.11 -33.61
C GLN A 321 49.23 98.91 -33.44
N GLU A 322 47.92 99.17 -33.30
CA GLU A 322 46.89 98.18 -32.94
C GLU A 322 46.63 97.09 -34.01
N LYS A 323 47.12 97.27 -35.25
CA LYS A 323 46.90 96.28 -36.32
C LYS A 323 47.75 95.01 -36.15
N ALA A 324 48.90 95.08 -35.48
CA ALA A 324 49.84 93.96 -35.40
C ALA A 324 49.36 92.84 -34.46
N ASP A 325 48.76 93.19 -33.32
CA ASP A 325 48.47 92.23 -32.26
C ASP A 325 47.31 91.27 -32.62
N LEU A 326 46.37 91.72 -33.45
CA LEU A 326 45.21 90.95 -33.89
C LEU A 326 45.54 89.75 -34.80
N GLU A 327 46.68 89.74 -35.50
CA GLU A 327 47.10 88.60 -36.32
C GLU A 327 47.73 87.46 -35.50
N SER A 328 48.10 87.72 -34.24
CA SER A 328 48.71 86.73 -33.34
C SER A 328 47.67 85.74 -32.77
N THR A 329 46.48 86.22 -32.42
CA THR A 329 45.44 85.47 -31.72
C THR A 329 44.78 84.40 -32.61
N LEU A 330 44.68 84.67 -33.92
CA LEU A 330 44.09 83.77 -34.91
C LEU A 330 44.87 82.43 -35.07
N LYS A 331 46.17 82.41 -34.74
CA LYS A 331 47.00 81.19 -34.73
C LYS A 331 46.77 80.32 -33.49
N ALA A 332 46.31 80.89 -32.37
CA ALA A 332 46.01 80.11 -31.16
C ALA A 332 44.76 79.23 -31.33
N ALA A 333 43.75 79.70 -32.06
CA ALA A 333 42.50 78.98 -32.28
C ALA A 333 42.69 77.62 -32.96
N HIS A 334 43.59 77.53 -33.95
CA HIS A 334 43.83 76.30 -34.71
C HIS A 334 44.41 75.15 -33.85
N GLN A 335 45.17 75.44 -32.79
CA GLN A 335 45.76 74.41 -31.92
C GLN A 335 44.75 73.72 -31.00
N ILE A 336 43.52 74.24 -30.89
CA ILE A 336 42.44 73.65 -30.09
C ILE A 336 41.73 72.55 -30.88
N ILE A 337 41.57 72.72 -32.21
CA ILE A 337 40.91 71.76 -33.11
C ILE A 337 41.68 70.43 -33.12
N ASP A 338 43.01 70.51 -33.22
CA ASP A 338 43.96 69.39 -33.17
C ASP A 338 43.89 68.50 -31.91
N ARG A 339 43.25 69.00 -30.83
CA ARG A 339 43.03 68.27 -29.57
C ARG A 339 41.68 67.55 -29.52
N LEU A 340 40.73 67.88 -30.40
CA LEU A 340 39.40 67.28 -30.44
C LEU A 340 39.39 65.98 -31.26
N ASP A 341 40.04 65.94 -32.43
CA ASP A 341 40.19 64.71 -33.25
C ASP A 341 40.83 63.55 -32.46
N ARG A 342 41.80 63.87 -31.60
CA ARG A 342 42.49 62.89 -30.74
C ARG A 342 41.60 62.33 -29.61
N LYS A 343 40.44 62.95 -29.34
CA LYS A 343 39.41 62.40 -28.44
C LYS A 343 38.41 61.53 -29.21
N VAL A 344 37.92 61.99 -30.36
CA VAL A 344 37.01 61.22 -31.24
C VAL A 344 37.61 59.85 -31.56
N LYS A 345 38.90 59.82 -31.94
CA LYS A 345 39.61 58.56 -32.26
C LYS A 345 39.78 57.61 -31.07
N LYS A 346 39.57 58.04 -29.82
CA LYS A 346 39.59 57.18 -28.62
C LYS A 346 38.22 56.64 -28.19
N GLN A 347 37.14 57.05 -28.85
CA GLN A 347 35.81 56.48 -28.62
C GLN A 347 35.49 55.37 -29.63
N ALA A 348 35.93 55.51 -30.89
CA ALA A 348 35.73 54.49 -31.94
C ALA A 348 36.32 53.11 -31.58
N ASP A 349 37.52 53.07 -30.98
CA ASP A 349 38.20 51.82 -30.61
C ASP A 349 37.53 51.05 -29.44
N LYS A 350 36.36 51.51 -28.94
CA LYS A 350 35.68 50.94 -27.78
C LYS A 350 34.39 50.19 -28.08
N GLU A 351 33.87 50.27 -29.31
CA GLU A 351 32.59 49.66 -29.72
C GLU A 351 32.73 48.55 -30.78
N ALA A 352 33.97 48.26 -31.23
CA ALA A 352 34.27 47.27 -32.26
C ALA A 352 35.09 46.08 -31.73
N GLY A 353 34.45 45.18 -30.97
CA GLY A 353 34.98 43.81 -30.81
C GLY A 353 34.76 43.10 -29.48
N LYS A 354 33.62 42.40 -29.34
CA LYS A 354 33.51 41.00 -28.83
C LYS A 354 32.05 40.55 -28.81
N ASP A 355 31.62 39.91 -29.89
CA ASP A 355 30.39 39.12 -29.90
C ASP A 355 30.68 37.74 -30.51
N SER A 356 31.26 36.87 -29.69
CA SER A 356 31.49 35.44 -29.95
C SER A 356 32.01 34.75 -28.68
N THR A 357 31.64 33.48 -28.49
CA THR A 357 32.17 32.53 -27.49
C THR A 357 32.27 33.00 -26.03
N ARG A 358 31.14 32.91 -25.29
CA ARG A 358 31.03 32.16 -24.00
C ARG A 358 29.61 32.20 -23.41
N LEU A 359 28.85 31.12 -23.58
CA LEU A 359 27.73 30.75 -22.71
C LEU A 359 27.81 29.26 -22.34
N SER A 360 28.51 29.00 -21.25
CA SER A 360 28.31 27.83 -20.37
C SER A 360 28.48 28.31 -18.93
N ASP A 361 27.92 27.59 -17.98
CA ASP A 361 28.12 27.79 -16.53
C ASP A 361 27.50 29.08 -15.93
N THR A 362 26.26 29.38 -16.33
CA THR A 362 25.26 29.94 -15.40
C THR A 362 24.41 28.79 -14.82
N PRO A 363 24.06 28.81 -13.52
CA PRO A 363 23.14 27.81 -12.96
C PRO A 363 21.74 28.00 -13.55
N LEU A 364 21.14 26.93 -14.05
CA LEU A 364 19.82 26.98 -14.71
C LEU A 364 18.74 27.43 -13.73
N THR A 365 17.82 28.27 -14.21
CA THR A 365 16.65 28.70 -13.47
C THR A 365 15.70 27.52 -13.24
N SER A 366 15.02 27.43 -12.10
CA SER A 366 14.11 26.30 -11.81
C SER A 366 13.04 26.07 -12.89
N GLY A 367 12.58 27.12 -13.58
CA GLY A 367 11.67 27.00 -14.72
C GLY A 367 12.29 26.30 -15.94
N GLU A 368 13.58 26.50 -16.20
CA GLU A 368 14.31 25.83 -17.30
C GLU A 368 14.59 24.37 -16.96
N ILE A 369 14.85 24.07 -15.68
CA ILE A 369 14.99 22.69 -15.18
C ILE A 369 13.64 21.96 -15.28
N ALA A 370 12.55 22.61 -14.88
CA ALA A 370 11.19 22.07 -15.01
C ALA A 370 10.81 21.83 -16.48
N LEU A 371 11.03 22.82 -17.36
CA LEU A 371 10.78 22.69 -18.80
C LEU A 371 11.62 21.58 -19.45
N ARG A 372 12.91 21.48 -19.10
CA ARG A 372 13.80 20.41 -19.57
C ARG A 372 13.35 19.03 -19.07
N ASN A 373 12.80 18.93 -17.86
CA ASN A 373 12.24 17.69 -17.34
C ASN A 373 10.87 17.34 -17.96
N GLN A 374 10.02 18.32 -18.26
CA GLN A 374 8.80 18.13 -19.05
C GLN A 374 9.10 17.71 -20.49
N MET A 375 10.13 18.28 -21.14
CA MET A 375 10.59 17.81 -22.45
C MET A 375 11.09 16.36 -22.39
N LYS A 376 11.78 15.95 -21.31
CA LYS A 376 12.20 14.56 -21.10
C LYS A 376 11.00 13.62 -20.91
N SER A 377 10.01 13.97 -20.08
CA SER A 377 8.83 13.11 -19.88
C SER A 377 7.95 13.05 -21.13
N MET A 378 7.76 14.16 -21.83
CA MET A 378 7.05 14.19 -23.12
C MET A 378 7.77 13.34 -24.17
N ALA A 379 9.10 13.43 -24.27
CA ALA A 379 9.90 12.60 -25.15
C ALA A 379 9.79 11.10 -24.79
N ALA A 380 9.85 10.75 -23.50
CA ALA A 380 9.69 9.38 -23.04
C ALA A 380 8.32 8.80 -23.41
N ILE A 381 7.23 9.55 -23.17
CA ILE A 381 5.86 9.18 -23.54
C ILE A 381 5.72 9.01 -25.06
N ILE A 382 6.32 9.89 -25.85
CA ILE A 382 6.32 9.79 -27.33
C ILE A 382 7.09 8.54 -27.78
N THR A 383 8.26 8.24 -27.19
CA THR A 383 9.01 7.00 -27.52
C THR A 383 8.30 5.73 -27.09
N GLU A 384 7.57 5.74 -25.96
CA GLU A 384 6.77 4.60 -25.52
C GLU A 384 5.56 4.40 -26.44
N MET A 385 4.86 5.47 -26.81
CA MET A 385 3.74 5.42 -27.76
C MET A 385 4.20 4.92 -29.14
N ALA A 386 5.35 5.39 -29.64
CA ALA A 386 5.96 4.88 -30.86
C ALA A 386 6.35 3.40 -30.76
N ALA A 387 6.99 2.98 -29.67
CA ALA A 387 7.35 1.58 -29.45
C ALA A 387 6.11 0.65 -29.35
N ARG A 388 5.01 1.12 -28.75
CA ARG A 388 3.72 0.41 -28.73
C ARG A 388 3.06 0.34 -30.11
N GLN A 389 3.23 1.36 -30.96
CA GLN A 389 2.58 1.47 -32.27
C GLN A 389 3.36 0.76 -33.41
N GLU A 390 4.69 0.73 -33.36
CA GLU A 390 5.55 -0.03 -34.28
C GLU A 390 5.80 -1.48 -33.83
N GLY A 391 5.66 -1.74 -32.52
CA GLY A 391 5.83 -3.06 -31.91
C GLY A 391 7.27 -3.60 -31.95
N ALA A 392 7.40 -4.91 -31.75
CA ALA A 392 8.67 -5.62 -31.56
C ALA A 392 9.60 -5.69 -32.80
N LYS A 393 9.32 -4.93 -33.85
CA LYS A 393 10.18 -4.77 -35.05
C LYS A 393 10.83 -3.39 -35.14
N SER A 394 10.49 -2.47 -34.23
CA SER A 394 11.10 -1.14 -34.16
C SER A 394 12.58 -1.19 -33.73
N PRO A 395 13.43 -0.23 -34.13
CA PRO A 395 14.81 -0.12 -33.62
C PRO A 395 14.90 0.39 -32.16
N ILE A 396 13.79 0.84 -31.58
CA ILE A 396 13.77 1.54 -30.28
C ILE A 396 14.19 0.62 -29.11
N PRO A 397 13.72 -0.63 -28.99
CA PRO A 397 14.09 -1.51 -27.87
C PRO A 397 15.56 -1.93 -27.88
N SER A 398 16.17 -2.10 -29.06
CA SER A 398 17.60 -2.43 -29.18
C SER A 398 18.48 -1.23 -28.84
N LEU A 399 18.07 -0.01 -29.23
CA LEU A 399 18.77 1.22 -28.84
C LEU A 399 18.67 1.50 -27.33
N LEU A 400 17.52 1.25 -26.69
CA LEU A 400 17.39 1.32 -25.23
C LEU A 400 18.34 0.33 -24.53
N LYS A 401 18.32 -0.95 -24.93
CA LYS A 401 19.24 -1.97 -24.38
C LYS A 401 20.72 -1.62 -24.58
N GLN A 402 21.06 -0.93 -25.67
CA GLN A 402 22.41 -0.46 -25.95
C GLN A 402 22.78 0.80 -25.13
N ALA A 403 21.81 1.65 -24.77
CA ALA A 403 21.99 2.78 -23.88
C ALA A 403 22.20 2.33 -22.42
N ASP A 404 21.39 1.40 -21.91
CA ASP A 404 21.55 0.83 -20.56
C ASP A 404 22.94 0.16 -20.41
N ALA A 405 23.33 -0.67 -21.38
CA ALA A 405 24.65 -1.29 -21.45
C ALA A 405 25.82 -0.30 -21.63
N SER A 406 25.53 0.96 -21.99
CA SER A 406 26.52 2.05 -22.04
C SER A 406 26.60 2.81 -20.71
N ILE A 407 25.48 2.99 -20.01
CA ILE A 407 25.41 3.58 -18.67
C ILE A 407 26.10 2.66 -17.65
N GLU A 408 25.83 1.35 -17.68
CA GLU A 408 26.50 0.37 -16.82
C GLU A 408 28.03 0.34 -17.04
N LYS A 409 28.46 0.58 -18.29
CA LYS A 409 29.89 0.69 -18.64
C LYS A 409 30.53 1.99 -18.15
N ALA A 410 29.79 3.09 -18.12
CA ALA A 410 30.25 4.37 -17.57
C ALA A 410 30.37 4.33 -16.03
N ALA A 411 29.65 3.44 -15.36
CA ALA A 411 29.72 3.24 -13.91
C ALA A 411 30.91 2.41 -13.41
N LYS A 412 31.76 1.86 -14.30
CA LYS A 412 32.88 0.96 -13.92
C LYS A 412 34.24 1.34 -14.53
N GLY A 413 34.99 2.15 -13.77
CA GLY A 413 36.45 2.15 -13.73
C GLY A 413 37.14 3.50 -14.05
N PRO A 414 38.47 3.60 -13.87
CA PRO A 414 39.39 2.63 -13.27
C PRO A 414 40.13 3.18 -12.04
N GLU A 415 40.05 2.49 -10.90
CA GLU A 415 40.82 2.83 -9.70
C GLU A 415 42.09 1.96 -9.61
N LYS A 416 43.20 2.53 -9.10
CA LYS A 416 44.51 1.87 -8.99
C LYS A 416 44.89 1.59 -7.54
N ASP A 417 45.86 0.70 -7.36
CA ASP A 417 46.54 0.33 -6.11
C ASP A 417 46.92 1.56 -5.24
N ILE A 418 47.12 1.46 -3.91
CA ILE A 418 47.96 0.50 -3.15
C ILE A 418 47.50 0.46 -1.65
N PRO A 419 47.93 -0.49 -0.77
CA PRO A 419 47.40 -1.86 -0.61
C PRO A 419 47.01 -2.28 0.84
N LYS A 420 46.50 -3.53 1.00
CA LYS A 420 46.40 -4.35 2.25
C LYS A 420 45.36 -3.88 3.30
N THR A 421 44.63 -4.73 4.03
CA THR A 421 44.63 -6.22 4.18
C THR A 421 43.21 -6.83 4.11
N ALA A 422 43.11 -8.09 3.67
CA ALA A 422 41.93 -8.98 3.72
C ALA A 422 42.14 -10.07 4.82
N PRO A 423 41.26 -11.10 5.06
CA PRO A 423 40.10 -11.57 4.29
C PRO A 423 38.84 -12.02 5.12
N SER A 424 38.00 -12.88 4.52
CA SER A 424 36.88 -13.70 5.06
C SER A 424 35.53 -12.98 5.35
N GLU A 425 34.34 -13.52 5.03
CA GLU A 425 33.92 -14.67 4.19
C GLU A 425 32.38 -14.65 3.95
N SER A 426 31.86 -15.55 3.10
CA SER A 426 30.42 -15.83 2.80
C SER A 426 29.54 -14.64 2.37
N GLU A 427 29.04 -14.57 1.12
CA GLU A 427 27.99 -15.41 0.50
C GLU A 427 26.59 -15.32 1.14
N MET A 428 25.67 -14.63 0.45
CA MET A 428 24.26 -15.06 0.38
C MET A 428 23.61 -14.48 -0.89
N THR A 429 23.35 -15.32 -1.89
CA THR A 429 22.59 -14.97 -3.11
C THR A 429 21.64 -16.09 -3.49
N ALA A 430 20.35 -15.77 -3.56
CA ALA A 430 19.33 -16.62 -4.18
C ALA A 430 18.49 -15.73 -5.11
N SER A 431 18.33 -16.11 -6.38
CA SER A 431 17.44 -15.43 -7.32
C SER A 431 17.18 -16.28 -8.58
N GLY A 432 15.91 -16.61 -8.79
CA GLY A 432 15.30 -16.93 -10.09
C GLY A 432 15.78 -18.15 -10.90
N ASP A 433 15.10 -18.52 -11.99
CA ASP A 433 13.70 -18.21 -12.35
C ASP A 433 13.21 -19.16 -13.47
N ASP A 434 11.92 -19.09 -13.78
CA ASP A 434 11.26 -19.62 -15.00
C ASP A 434 12.08 -19.41 -16.30
N HIS A 435 12.03 -20.22 -17.37
CA HIS A 435 10.94 -20.97 -18.05
C HIS A 435 11.62 -21.74 -19.26
N PRO A 436 10.92 -22.35 -20.26
CA PRO A 436 9.84 -23.34 -20.26
C PRO A 436 10.12 -24.50 -21.28
N ALA A 437 9.04 -25.09 -21.83
CA ALA A 437 8.92 -25.79 -23.13
C ALA A 437 8.98 -27.34 -23.19
N THR A 438 7.94 -27.90 -23.81
CA THR A 438 7.74 -29.33 -24.09
C THR A 438 8.25 -29.73 -25.48
N GLY A 439 8.88 -30.90 -25.63
CA GLY A 439 9.24 -31.48 -26.93
C GLY A 439 9.45 -33.00 -26.87
N GLN A 440 8.88 -33.72 -27.85
CA GLN A 440 8.97 -35.19 -27.93
C GLN A 440 10.23 -35.64 -28.69
N SER A 441 10.89 -36.72 -28.25
CA SER A 441 11.44 -37.76 -29.15
C SER A 441 11.77 -39.05 -28.39
N ASN A 442 11.91 -40.17 -29.12
CA ASN A 442 12.22 -41.49 -28.55
C ASN A 442 13.73 -41.71 -28.41
N GLY A 443 14.17 -42.34 -27.31
CA GLY A 443 15.56 -42.80 -27.12
C GLY A 443 15.62 -44.13 -26.37
N LYS A 444 16.01 -45.22 -27.05
CA LYS A 444 15.97 -46.60 -26.53
C LYS A 444 17.37 -47.23 -26.46
N THR A 445 17.98 -47.25 -25.27
CA THR A 445 19.11 -48.10 -24.86
C THR A 445 19.00 -48.32 -23.34
N THR A 446 18.81 -49.51 -22.77
CA THR A 446 19.66 -50.74 -22.76
C THR A 446 20.87 -50.61 -21.82
N GLY A 447 20.95 -51.51 -20.82
CA GLY A 447 21.85 -51.44 -19.65
C GLY A 447 21.01 -51.34 -18.35
N GLN A 448 20.86 -52.33 -17.45
CA GLN A 448 21.74 -53.44 -17.03
C GLN A 448 23.03 -52.88 -16.37
N SER A 449 23.35 -53.16 -15.10
CA SER A 449 22.95 -54.28 -14.22
C SER A 449 22.86 -53.93 -12.72
N ASP A 450 22.33 -54.87 -11.92
CA ASP A 450 22.71 -55.23 -10.52
C ASP A 450 22.66 -54.18 -9.38
N ASP A 451 22.26 -54.47 -8.13
CA ASP A 451 21.52 -55.62 -7.55
C ASP A 451 20.96 -55.23 -6.15
N GLN A 452 20.15 -56.10 -5.53
CA GLN A 452 19.81 -56.24 -4.08
C GLN A 452 19.50 -54.96 -3.24
N LYS A 453 18.29 -54.70 -2.71
CA LYS A 453 17.30 -55.49 -1.93
C LYS A 453 17.63 -55.69 -0.44
N ALA A 454 16.85 -54.99 0.42
CA ALA A 454 16.59 -55.28 1.85
C ALA A 454 17.78 -55.08 2.84
N ASP A 455 17.60 -54.94 4.16
CA ASP A 455 16.36 -54.97 4.97
C ASP A 455 16.41 -54.02 6.21
N GLN A 456 15.34 -54.09 7.02
CA GLN A 456 14.99 -53.35 8.26
C GLN A 456 16.01 -53.24 9.42
N ALA A 457 15.61 -52.44 10.43
CA ALA A 457 16.03 -52.46 11.84
C ALA A 457 17.34 -51.71 12.22
N GLU A 458 17.56 -51.21 13.45
CA GLU A 458 16.73 -51.24 14.68
C GLU A 458 16.98 -50.01 15.60
N ALA A 459 16.29 -49.96 16.75
CA ALA A 459 16.19 -48.81 17.66
C ALA A 459 17.35 -48.61 18.67
N LYS A 460 17.53 -47.36 19.12
CA LYS A 460 17.69 -46.88 20.53
C LYS A 460 17.83 -45.34 20.51
N ALA A 461 17.17 -44.52 21.33
CA ALA A 461 16.80 -44.56 22.75
C ALA A 461 17.96 -44.24 23.72
N ASP A 462 17.86 -43.08 24.39
CA ASP A 462 18.49 -42.77 25.68
C ASP A 462 17.60 -41.79 26.47
N SER A 463 17.78 -41.68 27.79
CA SER A 463 16.76 -41.09 28.69
C SER A 463 17.26 -40.63 30.07
N SER A 464 16.69 -39.53 30.58
CA SER A 464 16.64 -39.17 32.03
C SER A 464 17.99 -38.83 32.72
N PRO A 465 18.02 -38.41 34.02
CA PRO A 465 16.98 -37.79 34.86
C PRO A 465 17.43 -36.55 35.72
N ASP A 466 16.46 -35.66 36.01
CA ASP A 466 15.98 -35.17 37.34
C ASP A 466 16.91 -34.75 38.53
N ALA A 467 16.26 -34.17 39.57
CA ALA A 467 16.66 -33.85 40.96
C ALA A 467 17.25 -32.43 41.22
N SER A 468 16.51 -31.47 41.83
CA SER A 468 16.14 -31.29 43.27
C SER A 468 17.20 -30.55 44.11
N ALA A 469 16.94 -29.83 45.22
CA ALA A 469 15.77 -29.10 45.76
C ALA A 469 16.20 -28.34 47.04
N SER A 470 15.46 -27.31 47.49
CA SER A 470 15.21 -26.94 48.93
C SER A 470 14.94 -25.44 49.16
N ALA A 471 13.94 -25.14 50.01
CA ALA A 471 13.95 -24.14 51.09
C ALA A 471 12.53 -23.99 51.68
N THR A 472 12.40 -23.94 53.01
CA THR A 472 11.10 -23.83 53.70
C THR A 472 11.13 -22.68 54.72
N SER A 473 10.10 -21.83 54.73
CA SER A 473 9.81 -20.91 55.86
C SER A 473 8.31 -20.56 55.91
N THR A 474 7.85 -19.94 56.99
CA THR A 474 6.46 -20.02 57.48
C THR A 474 5.76 -18.66 57.68
N ALA A 475 4.45 -18.76 57.98
CA ALA A 475 3.60 -17.79 58.68
C ALA A 475 2.80 -16.72 57.87
N ASN A 476 1.59 -17.14 57.46
CA ASN A 476 0.31 -16.61 57.98
C ASN A 476 0.01 -15.09 57.90
N ILE A 477 -0.75 -14.68 56.87
CA ILE A 477 -1.60 -13.47 56.87
C ILE A 477 -3.02 -13.88 56.41
N GLU A 478 -4.02 -13.20 56.94
CA GLU A 478 -5.45 -13.53 56.86
C GLU A 478 -6.20 -12.68 55.81
N ALA A 479 -7.21 -13.28 55.16
CA ALA A 479 -8.29 -12.66 54.39
C ALA A 479 -7.97 -11.52 53.38
N ALA A 480 -7.81 -11.86 52.09
CA ALA A 480 -8.04 -10.94 50.98
C ALA A 480 -8.62 -11.68 49.75
N THR A 481 -9.80 -11.24 49.26
CA THR A 481 -10.50 -11.85 48.10
C THR A 481 -10.23 -11.07 46.81
N PRO A 482 -9.87 -11.75 45.70
CA PRO A 482 -10.03 -11.19 44.36
C PRO A 482 -10.78 -12.12 43.38
N ALA A 483 -11.10 -11.57 42.21
CA ALA A 483 -11.66 -12.25 41.02
C ALA A 483 -13.07 -12.87 41.14
N GLN A 484 -14.09 -12.06 40.86
CA GLN A 484 -15.39 -12.56 40.42
C GLN A 484 -15.24 -13.26 39.05
N ASN A 485 -15.96 -14.36 38.85
CA ASN A 485 -15.84 -15.19 37.65
C ASN A 485 -16.79 -14.65 36.55
N PRO A 486 -16.30 -14.21 35.37
CA PRO A 486 -17.13 -13.50 34.38
C PRO A 486 -18.29 -14.32 33.82
N TRP A 487 -18.25 -15.65 33.95
CA TRP A 487 -19.24 -16.58 33.44
C TRP A 487 -20.60 -16.53 34.17
N GLU A 488 -20.68 -16.10 35.43
CA GLU A 488 -21.96 -16.05 36.17
C GLU A 488 -22.95 -15.05 35.54
N GLN A 489 -22.45 -13.95 34.95
CA GLN A 489 -23.30 -12.96 34.29
C GLN A 489 -24.02 -13.54 33.06
N VAL A 490 -23.34 -14.41 32.30
CA VAL A 490 -23.87 -15.04 31.07
C VAL A 490 -25.06 -15.97 31.39
N PHE A 491 -24.95 -16.77 32.47
CA PHE A 491 -26.05 -17.62 32.92
C PHE A 491 -27.23 -16.78 33.44
N SER A 492 -26.97 -15.69 34.18
CA SER A 492 -28.03 -14.81 34.68
C SER A 492 -28.86 -14.16 33.56
N LEU A 493 -28.24 -13.86 32.42
CA LEU A 493 -28.91 -13.27 31.26
C LEU A 493 -29.85 -14.28 30.59
N THR A 494 -29.44 -15.55 30.54
CA THR A 494 -30.19 -16.64 29.89
C THR A 494 -31.51 -16.92 30.63
N ASP A 495 -31.48 -17.02 31.97
CA ASP A 495 -32.71 -17.18 32.75
C ASP A 495 -33.60 -15.92 32.73
N ARG A 496 -33.01 -14.72 32.61
CA ARG A 496 -33.79 -13.47 32.48
C ARG A 496 -34.54 -13.39 31.14
N ILE A 497 -33.94 -13.86 30.05
CA ILE A 497 -34.61 -14.04 28.75
C ILE A 497 -35.74 -15.09 28.87
N LYS A 498 -35.51 -16.17 29.62
CA LYS A 498 -36.49 -17.23 29.88
C LYS A 498 -37.71 -16.74 30.67
N GLN A 499 -37.54 -15.77 31.58
CA GLN A 499 -38.63 -15.11 32.30
C GLN A 499 -39.41 -14.10 31.43
N MET A 500 -38.75 -13.42 30.50
CA MET A 500 -39.40 -12.51 29.54
C MET A 500 -40.32 -13.24 28.54
N ARG A 501 -40.08 -14.52 28.26
CA ARG A 501 -40.84 -15.32 27.28
C ARG A 501 -42.06 -16.03 27.90
N LYS A 502 -42.93 -15.29 28.57
CA LYS A 502 -44.19 -15.82 29.12
C LYS A 502 -45.39 -14.92 28.79
N PRO A 503 -46.17 -15.23 27.72
CA PRO A 503 -47.40 -14.50 27.45
C PRO A 503 -48.42 -14.81 28.56
N GLY A 504 -49.09 -13.77 29.05
CA GLY A 504 -50.26 -13.92 29.90
C GLY A 504 -51.51 -13.68 29.08
N GLU A 505 -52.38 -14.69 28.98
CA GLU A 505 -53.82 -14.46 28.85
C GLU A 505 -54.60 -15.60 29.50
N ASP A 506 -55.89 -15.39 29.72
CA ASP A 506 -56.60 -15.93 30.90
C ASP A 506 -58.06 -16.29 30.57
N LYS A 507 -58.63 -17.21 31.35
CA LYS A 507 -60.06 -17.58 31.46
C LYS A 507 -60.72 -18.49 30.39
N LYS A 508 -61.36 -19.56 30.92
CA LYS A 508 -62.63 -20.20 30.47
C LYS A 508 -62.60 -21.06 29.17
N THR A 509 -63.43 -22.10 29.00
CA THR A 509 -64.53 -22.66 29.85
C THR A 509 -64.64 -24.18 29.69
N ALA A 510 -65.09 -24.88 30.75
CA ALA A 510 -65.77 -26.18 30.66
C ALA A 510 -67.30 -25.96 30.45
N PRO A 511 -68.20 -26.97 30.37
CA PRO A 511 -68.17 -28.30 31.01
C PRO A 511 -67.40 -29.38 30.25
#